data_AF-A0AAD8XWA5-F1
#
_entry.id   AF-A0AAD8XWA5-F1
#
_cell.length_a   1.000
_cell.length_b   1.000
_cell.length_c   1.000
_cell.angle_alpha   90.00
_cell.angle_beta   90.00
_cell.angle_gamma   90.00
#
_symmetry.space_group_name_H-M   'P 1'
#
loop_
_entity.id
_entity.type
_entity.pdbx_description
1 polymer ?
#
loop_
_entity_poly.entity_id
_entity_poly.type
_entity_poly.pdbx_seq_one_letter_code
_entity_poly.pdbx_strand_id
1 'polypeptide(L)'
;MKSIIAIISAICLLASSAFAFAPATPRTLVAPRSAVAPTSLNVFGKRKTEAQKAEEAERAAQFWQGEWVCKDCGYIYNRGECAGMYFEEQGAGFRCPQCSGPRRRYAKKVGDRIGTTLDGGDAPILLFSFGGLIATIAFGVWAVQNL
;
A
#
# COMPACT_ATOMS: atom_id res chain seq x y z
N MET A 1 -28.57 -35.78 0.14
CA MET A 1 -27.20 -36.15 0.55
C MET A 1 -26.21 -36.20 -0.61
N LYS A 2 -26.48 -36.92 -1.71
CA LYS A 2 -25.59 -36.99 -2.89
C LYS A 2 -25.38 -35.64 -3.61
N SER A 3 -26.39 -34.77 -3.63
CA SER A 3 -26.31 -33.45 -4.27
C SER A 3 -25.50 -32.41 -3.48
N ILE A 4 -25.32 -32.59 -2.17
CA ILE A 4 -24.60 -31.65 -1.30
C ILE A 4 -23.08 -31.91 -1.38
N ILE A 5 -22.68 -33.19 -1.49
CA ILE A 5 -21.28 -33.60 -1.68
C ILE A 5 -20.72 -33.08 -3.02
N ALA A 6 -21.56 -33.03 -4.06
CA ALA A 6 -21.18 -32.50 -5.38
C ALA A 6 -20.95 -30.97 -5.38
N ILE A 7 -21.61 -30.22 -4.51
CA ILE A 7 -21.43 -28.77 -4.40
C ILE A 7 -20.13 -28.44 -3.64
N ILE A 8 -19.80 -29.22 -2.61
CA ILE A 8 -18.56 -29.03 -1.83
C ILE A 8 -17.33 -29.37 -2.68
N SER A 9 -17.37 -30.41 -3.52
CA SER A 9 -16.25 -30.75 -4.41
C SER A 9 -16.01 -29.69 -5.49
N ALA A 10 -17.06 -29.02 -5.97
CA ALA A 10 -16.94 -27.93 -6.94
C ALA A 10 -16.28 -26.67 -6.35
N ILE A 11 -16.51 -26.38 -5.06
CA ILE A 11 -15.89 -25.24 -4.36
C ILE A 11 -14.41 -25.50 -4.07
N CYS A 12 -14.04 -26.75 -3.75
CA CYS A 12 -12.63 -27.11 -3.51
C CYS A 12 -11.75 -27.06 -4.77
N LEU A 13 -12.33 -27.26 -5.96
CA LEU A 13 -11.60 -27.19 -7.24
C LEU A 13 -11.29 -25.76 -7.71
N LEU A 14 -11.98 -24.75 -7.18
CA LEU A 14 -11.74 -23.33 -7.50
C LEU A 14 -10.63 -22.68 -6.65
N ALA A 15 -10.20 -23.33 -5.56
CA ALA A 15 -9.22 -22.78 -4.61
C ALA A 15 -7.75 -23.13 -4.92
N SER A 16 -7.49 -23.94 -5.96
CA SER A 16 -6.14 -24.49 -6.24
C SER A 16 -5.24 -23.61 -7.13
N SER A 17 -5.65 -22.39 -7.50
CA SER A 17 -4.94 -21.59 -8.51
C SER A 17 -4.01 -20.49 -7.98
N ALA A 18 -3.69 -20.45 -6.69
CA ALA A 18 -2.79 -19.43 -6.13
C ALA A 18 -1.65 -20.02 -5.28
N PHE A 19 -0.80 -20.86 -5.89
CA PHE A 19 0.54 -21.13 -5.37
C PHE A 19 1.56 -21.04 -6.49
N ALA A 20 2.35 -19.95 -6.48
CA ALA A 20 3.62 -19.90 -7.21
C ALA A 20 4.59 -18.90 -6.58
N PHE A 21 5.83 -19.39 -6.41
CA PHE A 21 7.12 -18.67 -6.37
C PHE A 21 7.49 -17.87 -5.10
N ALA A 22 8.71 -17.90 -4.53
CA ALA A 22 9.93 -18.73 -4.53
C ALA A 22 10.89 -18.08 -3.50
N PRO A 23 11.93 -18.76 -2.96
CA PRO A 23 12.81 -18.22 -1.91
C PRO A 23 14.02 -17.46 -2.50
N ALA A 24 14.52 -16.44 -1.79
CA ALA A 24 15.79 -15.78 -2.13
C ALA A 24 16.69 -15.55 -0.89
N THR A 25 17.90 -16.05 -1.07
CA THR A 25 19.19 -15.99 -0.36
C THR A 25 19.56 -14.75 0.49
N PRO A 26 20.48 -14.90 1.46
CA PRO A 26 20.99 -13.82 2.29
C PRO A 26 21.96 -12.91 1.52
N ARG A 27 21.81 -11.58 1.69
CA ARG A 27 22.76 -10.57 1.19
C ARG A 27 23.80 -10.23 2.26
N THR A 28 25.05 -10.30 1.82
CA THR A 28 26.29 -9.87 2.44
C THR A 28 26.23 -8.44 2.98
N LEU A 29 26.72 -8.24 4.21
CA LEU A 29 26.97 -6.92 4.80
C LEU A 29 28.24 -6.32 4.17
N VAL A 30 28.10 -5.16 3.52
CA VAL A 30 29.22 -4.30 3.11
C VAL A 30 29.21 -3.07 4.01
N ALA A 31 30.35 -2.79 4.63
CA ALA A 31 30.57 -1.65 5.53
C ALA A 31 30.44 -0.29 4.80
N PRO A 32 30.01 0.79 5.48
CA PRO A 32 29.95 2.11 4.87
C PRO A 32 31.35 2.71 4.72
N ARG A 33 31.69 3.15 3.51
CA ARG A 33 32.83 4.04 3.25
C ARG A 33 32.30 5.47 3.28
N SER A 34 32.65 6.22 4.32
CA SER A 34 32.39 7.66 4.43
C SER A 34 33.00 8.38 3.23
N ALA A 35 32.17 9.01 2.41
CA ALA A 35 32.61 9.93 1.37
C ALA A 35 32.16 11.35 1.78
N VAL A 36 33.16 12.17 2.00
CA VAL A 36 33.09 13.58 2.39
C VAL A 36 32.39 14.39 1.29
N ALA A 37 31.41 15.19 1.68
CA ALA A 37 30.72 16.14 0.81
C ALA A 37 31.64 17.30 0.41
N PRO A 38 31.67 17.72 -0.86
CA PRO A 38 32.10 19.07 -1.20
C PRO A 38 30.90 20.02 -1.14
N THR A 39 30.93 20.89 -0.14
CA THR A 39 30.20 22.15 -0.12
C THR A 39 30.57 22.99 -1.35
N SER A 40 29.65 23.13 -2.31
CA SER A 40 29.71 24.23 -3.27
C SER A 40 28.31 24.84 -3.46
N LEU A 41 28.21 26.10 -3.03
CA LEU A 41 27.10 27.01 -3.29
C LEU A 41 27.06 27.33 -4.79
N ASN A 42 26.16 26.71 -5.55
CA ASN A 42 25.93 27.05 -6.95
C ASN A 42 24.64 27.88 -7.09
N VAL A 43 24.80 29.20 -7.10
CA VAL A 43 23.74 30.22 -7.20
C VAL A 43 23.46 30.67 -8.64
N PHE A 44 24.12 30.11 -9.67
CA PHE A 44 23.88 30.51 -11.06
C PHE A 44 23.81 29.31 -12.03
N GLY A 45 22.68 29.17 -12.74
CA GLY A 45 22.55 28.32 -13.93
C GLY A 45 21.65 27.09 -13.75
N LYS A 46 20.37 27.21 -14.16
CA LYS A 46 19.39 26.12 -14.15
C LYS A 46 19.68 25.06 -15.22
N ARG A 47 20.66 24.17 -14.99
CA ARG A 47 20.68 22.83 -15.61
C ARG A 47 21.24 21.83 -14.59
N LYS A 48 20.36 21.07 -13.94
CA LYS A 48 20.76 19.87 -13.18
C LYS A 48 21.60 18.99 -14.11
N THR A 49 22.82 18.66 -13.69
CA THR A 49 23.71 17.75 -14.41
C THR A 49 23.08 16.36 -14.50
N GLU A 50 23.42 15.58 -15.53
CA GLU A 50 22.83 14.25 -15.76
C GLU A 50 23.07 13.31 -14.56
N ALA A 51 24.21 13.46 -13.88
CA ALA A 51 24.52 12.76 -12.63
C ALA A 51 23.55 13.13 -11.48
N GLN A 52 23.22 14.42 -11.30
CA GLN A 52 22.28 14.87 -10.26
C GLN A 52 20.84 14.42 -10.55
N LYS A 53 20.46 14.32 -11.83
CA LYS A 53 19.14 13.79 -12.23
C LYS A 53 19.03 12.29 -11.99
N ALA A 54 20.10 11.54 -12.23
CA ALA A 54 20.13 10.10 -11.96
C ALA A 54 19.99 9.80 -10.46
N GLU A 55 20.72 10.51 -9.61
CA GLU A 55 20.62 10.38 -8.16
C GLU A 55 19.23 10.76 -7.62
N GLU A 56 18.63 11.83 -8.16
CA GLU A 56 17.26 12.22 -7.81
C GLU A 56 16.21 11.21 -8.31
N ALA A 57 16.44 10.55 -9.43
CA ALA A 57 15.58 9.49 -9.95
C ALA A 57 15.68 8.20 -9.12
N GLU A 58 16.86 7.83 -8.65
CA GLU A 58 17.06 6.72 -7.71
C GLU A 58 16.37 7.00 -6.38
N ARG A 59 16.48 8.25 -5.87
CA ARG A 59 15.76 8.68 -4.67
C ARG A 59 14.25 8.72 -4.92
N ALA A 60 13.81 9.15 -6.10
CA ALA A 60 12.40 9.10 -6.48
C ALA A 60 11.88 7.67 -6.45
N ALA A 61 12.66 6.69 -6.91
CA ALA A 61 12.29 5.27 -6.93
C ALA A 61 12.01 4.70 -5.52
N GLN A 62 12.59 5.28 -4.47
CA GLN A 62 12.32 4.91 -3.08
C GLN A 62 10.97 5.44 -2.58
N PHE A 63 10.43 6.48 -3.24
CA PHE A 63 9.16 7.09 -2.86
C PHE A 63 8.00 6.56 -3.70
N TRP A 64 6.80 6.72 -3.16
CA TRP A 64 5.57 6.43 -3.90
C TRP A 64 5.48 7.23 -5.19
N GLN A 65 5.40 6.53 -6.33
CA GLN A 65 5.33 7.10 -7.67
C GLN A 65 3.91 7.53 -8.09
N GLY A 66 2.89 7.06 -7.37
CA GLY A 66 1.51 7.42 -7.63
C GLY A 66 1.13 8.79 -7.05
N GLU A 67 -0.12 9.15 -7.26
CA GLU A 67 -0.68 10.39 -6.73
C GLU A 67 -1.06 10.21 -5.24
N TRP A 68 -0.96 11.29 -4.47
CA TRP A 68 -1.50 11.35 -3.12
C TRP A 68 -2.76 12.20 -3.14
N VAL A 69 -3.88 11.63 -2.70
CA VAL A 69 -5.19 12.31 -2.75
C VAL A 69 -5.76 12.46 -1.35
N CYS A 70 -6.19 13.68 -1.01
CA CYS A 70 -6.85 13.95 0.25
C CYS A 70 -8.24 13.29 0.30
N LYS A 71 -8.51 12.47 1.32
CA LYS A 71 -9.80 11.80 1.52
C LYS A 71 -10.95 12.78 1.78
N ASP A 72 -10.68 13.93 2.40
CA ASP A 72 -11.74 14.86 2.81
C ASP A 72 -12.26 15.73 1.67
N CYS A 73 -11.38 16.15 0.75
CA CYS A 73 -11.72 17.12 -0.29
C CYS A 73 -11.30 16.74 -1.71
N GLY A 74 -10.60 15.61 -1.89
CA GLY A 74 -10.14 15.15 -3.20
C GLY A 74 -8.94 15.91 -3.76
N TYR A 75 -8.34 16.84 -3.02
CA TYR A 75 -7.13 17.55 -3.48
C TYR A 75 -5.98 16.58 -3.77
N ILE A 76 -5.43 16.67 -4.98
CA ILE A 76 -4.28 15.89 -5.44
C ILE A 76 -3.00 16.65 -5.07
N TYR A 77 -2.11 15.98 -4.35
CA TYR A 77 -0.86 16.56 -3.90
C TYR A 77 0.06 16.91 -5.08
N ASN A 78 0.38 18.19 -5.22
CA ASN A 78 1.36 18.69 -6.16
C ASN A 78 2.65 19.11 -5.43
N ARG A 79 3.78 18.49 -5.81
CA ARG A 79 5.11 18.83 -5.25
C ARG A 79 5.46 20.31 -5.44
N GLY A 80 5.08 20.92 -6.57
CA GLY A 80 5.38 22.32 -6.85
C GLY A 80 4.72 23.30 -5.88
N GLU A 81 3.53 22.95 -5.39
CA GLU A 81 2.77 23.78 -4.45
C GLU A 81 3.12 23.47 -2.99
N CYS A 82 3.69 22.30 -2.72
CA CYS A 82 3.96 21.78 -1.39
C CYS A 82 5.48 21.64 -1.16
N ALA A 83 6.19 22.77 -1.15
CA ALA A 83 7.62 22.90 -0.80
C ALA A 83 8.61 22.10 -1.68
N GLY A 84 8.18 21.55 -2.81
CA GLY A 84 9.04 20.73 -3.69
C GLY A 84 9.37 19.34 -3.15
N MET A 85 8.83 18.97 -1.99
CA MET A 85 9.20 17.75 -1.26
C MET A 85 8.29 16.57 -1.65
N TYR A 86 8.81 15.35 -1.49
CA TYR A 86 7.97 14.17 -1.57
C TYR A 86 7.00 14.12 -0.39
N PHE A 87 5.79 13.62 -0.62
CA PHE A 87 4.76 13.57 0.42
C PHE A 87 5.19 12.79 1.67
N GLU A 88 6.01 11.75 1.49
CA GLU A 88 6.51 10.90 2.58
C GLU A 88 7.55 11.63 3.46
N GLU A 89 8.26 12.61 2.92
CA GLU A 89 9.22 13.45 3.65
C GLU A 89 8.54 14.62 4.37
N GLN A 90 7.31 14.94 3.98
CA GLN A 90 6.58 16.06 4.53
C GLN A 90 6.26 15.81 6.01
N GLY A 91 6.64 16.74 6.90
CA GLY A 91 6.47 16.60 8.36
C GLY A 91 5.00 16.57 8.86
N ALA A 92 4.82 16.26 10.15
CA ALA A 92 3.50 16.08 10.76
C ALA A 92 2.65 17.37 10.81
N GLY A 93 3.25 18.53 10.56
CA GLY A 93 2.59 19.83 10.47
C GLY A 93 1.92 20.13 9.13
N PHE A 94 2.02 19.24 8.14
CA PHE A 94 1.41 19.48 6.83
C PHE A 94 -0.11 19.46 6.88
N ARG A 95 -0.70 20.46 6.23
CA ARG A 95 -2.13 20.66 6.10
C ARG A 95 -2.49 20.75 4.63
N CYS A 96 -3.60 20.11 4.27
CA CYS A 96 -4.17 20.24 2.93
C CYS A 96 -4.50 21.72 2.64
N PRO A 97 -4.07 22.27 1.49
CA PRO A 97 -4.33 23.68 1.15
C PRO A 97 -5.82 24.00 0.92
N GLN A 98 -6.62 23.00 0.54
CA GLN A 98 -8.05 23.19 0.28
C GLN A 98 -8.91 23.03 1.53
N CYS A 99 -8.68 21.99 2.33
CA CYS A 99 -9.56 21.65 3.47
C CYS A 99 -8.91 21.73 4.84
N SER A 100 -7.63 22.14 4.92
CA SER A 100 -6.83 22.16 6.16
C SER A 100 -6.67 20.80 6.89
N GLY A 101 -7.03 19.70 6.22
CA GLY A 101 -6.92 18.36 6.76
C GLY A 101 -5.47 17.95 7.07
N PRO A 102 -5.22 17.20 8.17
CA PRO A 102 -3.90 16.68 8.50
C PRO A 102 -3.40 15.67 7.46
N ARG A 103 -2.07 15.54 7.35
CA ARG A 103 -1.35 14.61 6.46
C ARG A 103 -1.90 13.17 6.47
N ARG A 104 -2.34 12.66 7.62
CA ARG A 104 -2.87 11.29 7.78
C ARG A 104 -4.13 10.99 6.95
N ARG A 105 -4.81 12.00 6.41
CA ARG A 105 -6.03 11.82 5.61
C ARG A 105 -5.76 11.67 4.11
N TYR A 106 -4.50 11.59 3.70
CA TYR A 106 -4.14 11.34 2.31
C TYR A 106 -4.01 9.84 2.02
N ALA A 107 -4.58 9.42 0.91
CA ALA A 107 -4.52 8.06 0.40
C ALA A 107 -3.61 7.97 -0.83
N LYS A 108 -2.95 6.82 -1.00
CA LYS A 108 -2.18 6.48 -2.19
C LYS A 108 -3.12 6.12 -3.34
N LYS A 109 -2.99 6.79 -4.49
CA LYS A 109 -3.77 6.55 -5.72
C LYS A 109 -2.85 6.08 -6.85
N VAL A 110 -3.27 5.04 -7.58
CA VAL A 110 -2.63 4.58 -8.83
C VAL A 110 -3.70 4.52 -9.91
N GLY A 111 -3.58 5.38 -10.93
CA GLY A 111 -4.61 5.50 -11.98
C GLY A 111 -5.98 5.89 -11.39
N ASP A 112 -7.04 5.19 -11.80
CA ASP A 112 -8.42 5.44 -11.32
C ASP A 112 -8.75 4.80 -9.97
N ARG A 113 -7.85 3.96 -9.43
CA ARG A 113 -8.07 3.33 -8.13
C ARG A 113 -7.40 4.12 -7.01
N ILE A 114 -8.22 4.68 -6.14
CA ILE A 114 -7.81 5.20 -4.84
C ILE A 114 -7.65 3.99 -3.92
N GLY A 115 -6.51 3.89 -3.21
CA GLY A 115 -6.12 2.73 -2.42
C GLY A 115 -7.08 2.44 -1.25
N THR A 116 -8.20 1.77 -1.54
CA THR A 116 -9.08 1.14 -0.55
C THR A 116 -8.46 -0.11 0.07
N THR A 117 -7.30 -0.54 -0.43
CA THR A 117 -6.66 -1.81 -0.08
C THR A 117 -5.48 -1.67 0.90
N LEU A 118 -5.14 -0.46 1.36
CA LEU A 118 -4.02 -0.22 2.29
C LEU A 118 -4.45 0.20 3.71
N ASP A 119 -5.74 0.45 3.97
CA ASP A 119 -6.27 0.79 5.31
C ASP A 119 -6.73 -0.43 6.13
N GLY A 120 -6.32 -1.64 5.73
CA GLY A 120 -6.90 -2.86 6.31
C GLY A 120 -8.32 -3.00 5.79
N GLY A 121 -8.43 -3.40 4.52
CA GLY A 121 -9.71 -3.76 3.93
C GLY A 121 -10.45 -4.71 4.87
N ASP A 122 -11.77 -4.61 4.88
CA ASP A 122 -12.71 -5.32 5.74
C ASP A 122 -12.56 -6.86 5.80
N ALA A 123 -11.52 -7.43 5.19
CA ALA A 123 -11.13 -8.83 5.30
C ALA A 123 -11.21 -9.42 6.72
N PRO A 124 -10.68 -8.80 7.81
CA PRO A 124 -10.83 -9.39 9.14
C PRO A 124 -12.29 -9.36 9.61
N ILE A 125 -13.03 -8.27 9.38
CA ILE A 125 -14.43 -8.20 9.79
C ILE A 125 -15.31 -9.16 8.98
N LEU A 126 -15.06 -9.32 7.68
CA LEU A 126 -15.75 -10.28 6.82
C LEU A 126 -15.40 -11.72 7.21
N LEU A 127 -14.13 -12.01 7.51
CA LEU A 127 -13.69 -13.34 7.94
C LEU A 127 -14.38 -13.77 9.23
N PHE A 128 -14.42 -12.91 10.25
CA PHE A 128 -15.09 -13.22 11.51
C PHE A 128 -16.61 -13.28 11.36
N SER A 129 -17.21 -12.40 10.56
CA SER A 129 -18.66 -12.39 10.34
C SER A 129 -19.15 -13.64 9.62
N PHE A 130 -18.53 -13.97 8.47
CA PHE A 130 -18.90 -15.17 7.73
C PHE A 130 -18.49 -16.45 8.46
N GLY A 131 -17.31 -16.46 9.12
CA GLY A 131 -16.87 -17.59 9.93
C GLY A 131 -17.83 -17.90 11.08
N GLY A 132 -18.27 -16.88 11.81
CA GLY A 132 -19.24 -17.03 12.91
C GLY A 132 -20.61 -17.51 12.43
N LEU A 133 -21.09 -17.00 11.30
CA LEU A 133 -22.34 -17.44 10.69
C LEU A 133 -22.27 -18.93 10.28
N ILE A 134 -21.21 -19.33 9.60
CA ILE A 134 -20.99 -20.71 9.17
C ILE A 134 -20.90 -21.64 10.39
N ALA A 135 -20.17 -21.25 11.43
CA ALA A 135 -20.05 -22.05 12.66
C ALA A 135 -21.40 -22.26 13.36
N THR A 136 -22.24 -21.21 13.40
CA THR A 136 -23.58 -21.29 14.01
C THR A 136 -24.50 -22.23 13.24
N ILE A 137 -24.50 -22.14 11.91
CA ILE A 137 -25.27 -23.03 11.04
C ILE A 137 -24.79 -24.48 11.19
N ALA A 138 -23.47 -24.70 11.19
CA ALA A 138 -22.89 -26.03 11.36
C ALA A 138 -23.27 -26.67 12.69
N PHE A 139 -23.23 -25.89 13.78
CA PHE A 139 -23.66 -26.35 15.10
C PHE A 139 -25.15 -26.71 15.13
N GLY A 140 -26.00 -25.89 14.53
CA GLY A 140 -27.44 -26.16 14.44
C GLY A 140 -27.76 -27.45 13.68
N VAL A 141 -27.10 -27.70 12.55
CA VAL A 141 -27.27 -28.94 11.78
C VAL A 141 -26.78 -30.15 12.58
N TRP A 142 -25.62 -30.04 13.23
CA TRP A 142 -25.07 -31.10 14.06
C TRP A 142 -26.02 -31.46 15.23
N ALA A 143 -26.57 -30.45 15.91
CA ALA A 143 -27.48 -30.65 17.04
C ALA A 143 -28.76 -31.39 16.61
N VAL A 144 -29.33 -31.07 15.45
CA VAL A 144 -30.54 -31.76 14.94
C VAL A 144 -30.29 -33.25 14.62
N GLN A 145 -29.04 -33.63 14.34
CA GLN A 145 -28.70 -35.02 13.96
C GLN A 145 -28.16 -35.89 15.08
N ASN A 146 -27.67 -35.30 16.17
CA ASN A 146 -26.96 -36.02 17.24
C ASN A 146 -27.62 -35.91 18.62
N LEU A 147 -28.76 -35.22 18.71
CA LEU A 147 -29.55 -34.99 19.92
C LEU A 147 -30.98 -35.49 19.66
#